data_AF-A0A834BF30-F1
#
_entry.id   AF-A0A834BF30-F1
#
_cell.length_a   1.000
_cell.length_b   1.000
_cell.length_c   1.000
_cell.angle_alpha   90.00
_cell.angle_beta   90.00
_cell.angle_gamma   90.00
#
_symmetry.space_group_name_H-M   'P 1'
#
loop_
_entity.id
_entity.type
_entity.pdbx_description
1 polymer ?
#
loop_
_entity_poly.entity_id
_entity_poly.type
_entity_poly.pdbx_seq_one_letter_code
_entity_poly.pdbx_strand_id
1 'polypeptide(L)'
;MGTGICYRCGSTEHEITKCKAKVDPALGEFPFAKCFVCGEMGHLSRSCPDNPKGVYADGGCCRLCGSVGHFKKDCPQSQNSDRMVTVGRWAKGMSADYEEILDVPKPQKPQTKIPKVVNF
;
A
#
# COMPACT_ATOMS: atom_id res chain seq x y z
N MET A 1 -21.93 -11.58 -11.18
CA MET A 1 -22.90 -11.41 -10.08
C MET A 1 -22.14 -10.98 -8.86
N GLY A 2 -22.35 -9.76 -8.37
CA GLY A 2 -21.57 -9.19 -7.27
C GLY A 2 -21.93 -7.73 -7.08
N THR A 3 -23.20 -7.45 -6.83
CA THR A 3 -23.66 -6.16 -6.31
C THR A 3 -23.14 -6.04 -4.88
N GLY A 4 -21.95 -5.46 -4.72
CA GLY A 4 -21.28 -5.37 -3.42
C GLY A 4 -22.07 -4.48 -2.46
N ILE A 5 -22.38 -5.01 -1.27
CA ILE A 5 -22.93 -4.24 -0.17
C ILE A 5 -21.81 -3.40 0.47
N CYS A 6 -22.15 -2.19 0.91
CA CYS A 6 -21.30 -1.37 1.73
C CYS A 6 -21.12 -2.03 3.10
N TYR A 7 -19.90 -2.40 3.46
CA TYR A 7 -19.64 -3.10 4.73
C TYR A 7 -19.87 -2.24 5.99
N ARG A 8 -20.04 -0.91 5.83
CA ARG A 8 -20.36 0.02 6.91
C ARG A 8 -21.86 0.13 7.16
N CYS A 9 -22.69 0.15 6.13
CA CYS A 9 -24.13 0.43 6.26
C CYS A 9 -25.08 -0.59 5.61
N GLY A 10 -24.55 -1.61 4.93
CA GLY A 10 -25.33 -2.65 4.25
C GLY A 10 -25.96 -2.22 2.92
N SER A 11 -25.86 -0.96 2.51
CA SER A 11 -26.43 -0.48 1.24
C SER A 11 -25.69 -1.04 0.03
N THR A 12 -26.40 -1.46 -1.01
CA THR A 12 -25.81 -1.88 -2.32
C THR A 12 -25.57 -0.71 -3.27
N GLU A 13 -25.92 0.51 -2.87
CA GLU A 13 -25.91 1.67 -3.77
C GLU A 13 -24.53 2.33 -3.88
N HIS A 14 -23.68 2.11 -2.88
CA HIS A 14 -22.36 2.75 -2.81
C HIS A 14 -21.29 1.83 -2.22
N GLU A 15 -20.04 2.16 -2.53
CA GLU A 15 -18.85 1.56 -1.93
C GLU A 15 -18.51 2.20 -0.57
N ILE A 16 -17.71 1.49 0.23
CA ILE A 16 -17.29 1.89 1.59
C ILE A 16 -16.72 3.32 1.63
N THR A 17 -15.97 3.71 0.60
CA THR A 17 -15.31 5.02 0.49
C THR A 17 -16.31 6.17 0.33
N LYS A 18 -17.48 5.91 -0.27
CA LYS A 18 -18.56 6.88 -0.49
C LYS A 18 -19.69 6.76 0.55
N CYS A 19 -19.50 5.92 1.57
CA CYS A 19 -20.46 5.73 2.64
C CYS A 19 -20.56 6.97 3.53
N LYS A 20 -21.70 7.64 3.49
CA LYS A 20 -22.03 8.79 4.35
C LYS A 20 -22.86 8.41 5.58
N ALA A 21 -23.21 7.13 5.73
CA ALA A 21 -23.98 6.65 6.86
C ALA A 21 -23.19 6.81 8.17
N LYS A 22 -23.86 7.28 9.22
CA LYS A 22 -23.32 7.29 10.57
C LYS A 22 -23.61 5.93 11.18
N VAL A 23 -22.57 5.12 11.34
CA VAL A 23 -22.66 3.80 11.98
C VAL A 23 -22.39 4.00 13.46
N ASP A 24 -23.21 3.38 14.31
CA ASP A 24 -23.00 3.44 15.75
C ASP A 24 -21.65 2.79 16.11
N PRO A 25 -20.79 3.47 16.90
CA PRO A 25 -19.47 2.94 17.27
C PRO A 25 -19.56 1.65 18.10
N ALA A 26 -20.73 1.36 18.68
CA ALA A 26 -21.00 0.13 19.41
C ALA A 26 -21.07 -1.13 18.51
N LEU A 27 -21.40 -0.98 17.23
CA LEU A 27 -21.50 -2.11 16.29
C LEU A 27 -20.16 -2.50 15.65
N GLY A 28 -19.07 -1.79 15.96
CA GLY A 28 -17.75 -1.99 15.36
C GLY A 28 -17.59 -1.30 14.01
N GLU A 29 -16.37 -1.35 13.47
CA GLU A 29 -15.99 -0.58 12.26
C GLU A 29 -16.69 -1.09 10.98
N PHE A 30 -17.02 -2.39 10.92
CA PHE A 30 -17.60 -3.04 9.74
C PHE A 30 -18.65 -4.11 10.09
N PRO A 31 -19.83 -3.72 10.59
CA PRO A 31 -20.86 -4.66 11.02
C PRO A 31 -21.41 -5.56 9.89
N PHE A 32 -21.43 -5.05 8.66
CA PHE A 32 -21.95 -5.78 7.49
C PHE A 32 -20.86 -6.49 6.68
N ALA A 33 -19.59 -6.41 7.09
CA ALA A 33 -18.54 -7.18 6.46
C ALA A 33 -18.71 -8.66 6.79
N LYS A 34 -18.82 -9.50 5.76
CA LYS A 34 -18.73 -10.95 5.90
C LYS A 34 -17.28 -11.38 5.75
N CYS A 35 -16.74 -12.06 6.74
CA CYS A 35 -15.41 -12.63 6.71
C CYS A 35 -15.34 -13.73 5.66
N PHE A 36 -14.35 -13.68 4.78
CA PHE A 36 -14.14 -14.72 3.77
C PHE A 36 -13.40 -15.95 4.33
N VAL A 37 -12.93 -15.89 5.57
CA VAL A 37 -12.19 -16.98 6.23
C VAL A 37 -13.14 -17.83 7.09
N CYS A 38 -13.82 -17.23 8.08
CA CYS A 38 -14.75 -17.94 8.96
C CYS A 38 -16.23 -17.86 8.52
N GLY A 39 -16.57 -16.96 7.59
CA GLY A 39 -17.95 -16.79 7.12
C GLY A 39 -18.85 -15.93 8.03
N GLU A 40 -18.36 -15.52 9.20
CA GLU A 40 -19.10 -14.68 10.14
C GLU A 40 -19.15 -13.21 9.70
N MET A 41 -20.14 -12.47 10.20
CA MET A 41 -20.28 -11.04 9.93
C MET A 41 -19.70 -10.20 11.08
N GLY A 42 -19.30 -8.96 10.77
CA GLY A 42 -18.79 -8.00 11.75
C GLY A 42 -17.29 -7.74 11.70
N HIS A 43 -16.56 -8.43 10.83
CA HIS A 43 -15.12 -8.20 10.62
C HIS A 43 -14.67 -8.56 9.20
N LEU A 44 -13.53 -8.00 8.78
CA LEU A 44 -12.87 -8.40 7.54
C LEU A 44 -11.94 -9.60 7.79
N SER A 45 -11.63 -10.36 6.74
CA SER A 45 -10.69 -11.50 6.80
C SER A 45 -9.33 -11.17 7.44
N ARG A 46 -8.89 -9.91 7.36
CA ARG A 46 -7.65 -9.42 7.99
C ARG A 46 -7.75 -9.36 9.52
N SER A 47 -8.93 -9.10 10.05
CA SER A 47 -9.22 -8.96 11.48
C SER A 47 -9.92 -10.19 12.04
N CYS A 48 -9.92 -11.31 11.30
CA CYS A 48 -10.54 -12.55 11.73
C CYS A 48 -9.69 -13.21 12.83
N PRO A 49 -10.27 -13.53 14.00
CA PRO A 49 -9.56 -14.18 15.10
C PRO A 49 -9.16 -15.63 14.76
N ASP A 50 -9.99 -16.33 13.98
CA ASP A 50 -9.81 -17.73 13.59
C ASP A 50 -9.08 -17.88 12.25
N ASN A 51 -8.19 -16.97 11.89
CA ASN A 51 -7.44 -17.07 10.65
C ASN A 51 -6.05 -17.71 10.86
N PRO A 52 -5.90 -19.03 10.64
CA PRO A 52 -4.62 -19.72 10.84
C PRO A 52 -3.55 -19.30 9.83
N LYS A 53 -3.94 -18.73 8.68
CA LYS A 53 -3.01 -18.27 7.63
C LYS A 53 -2.66 -16.79 7.76
N GLY A 54 -3.38 -16.06 8.62
CA GLY A 54 -3.24 -14.62 8.81
C GLY A 54 -3.44 -13.84 7.51
N VAL A 55 -2.68 -12.75 7.34
CA VAL A 55 -2.80 -11.86 6.18
C VAL A 55 -2.20 -12.49 4.89
N TYR A 56 -1.52 -13.63 5.00
CA TYR A 56 -0.85 -14.31 3.89
C TYR A 56 -1.77 -15.37 3.26
N ALA A 57 -2.09 -15.22 1.97
CA ALA A 57 -3.00 -16.14 1.26
C ALA A 57 -2.51 -17.61 1.26
N ASP A 58 -1.21 -17.81 1.07
CA ASP A 58 -0.57 -19.14 1.06
C ASP A 58 -0.16 -19.64 2.46
N GLY A 59 -0.46 -18.88 3.51
CA GLY A 59 0.10 -19.11 4.84
C GLY A 59 1.55 -18.64 4.93
N GLY A 60 1.88 -17.95 6.01
CA GLY A 60 3.21 -17.40 6.21
C GLY A 60 3.23 -16.35 7.32
N CYS A 61 4.42 -15.88 7.64
CA CYS A 61 4.63 -14.85 8.64
C CYS A 61 5.56 -13.76 8.12
N CYS A 62 5.50 -12.60 8.77
CA CYS A 62 6.43 -11.52 8.54
C CYS A 62 7.86 -12.01 8.78
N ARG A 63 8.72 -11.96 7.77
CA ARG A 63 10.10 -12.46 7.86
C ARG A 63 10.99 -11.64 8.80
N LEU A 64 10.52 -10.50 9.30
CA LEU A 64 11.24 -9.64 10.23
C LEU A 64 10.90 -9.91 11.70
N CYS A 65 9.62 -10.18 12.01
CA CYS A 65 9.14 -10.30 13.38
C CYS A 65 8.36 -11.59 13.67
N GLY A 66 8.11 -12.44 12.66
CA GLY A 66 7.37 -13.68 12.79
C GLY A 66 5.84 -13.52 12.93
N SER A 67 5.29 -12.31 12.87
CA SER A 67 3.85 -12.08 12.99
C SER A 67 3.09 -12.39 11.70
N VAL A 68 1.92 -13.01 11.82
CA VAL A 68 1.00 -13.29 10.70
C VAL A 68 0.00 -12.15 10.43
N GLY A 69 -0.03 -11.14 11.32
CA GLY A 69 -1.02 -10.05 11.29
C GLY A 69 -0.69 -8.89 10.34
N HIS A 70 0.52 -8.86 9.76
CA HIS A 70 0.95 -7.82 8.84
C HIS A 70 1.94 -8.32 7.79
N PHE A 71 2.03 -7.58 6.68
CA PHE A 71 3.05 -7.78 5.66
C PHE A 71 4.38 -7.20 6.12
N LYS A 72 5.50 -7.72 5.58
CA LYS A 72 6.85 -7.20 5.83
C LYS A 72 6.95 -5.67 5.72
N LYS A 73 6.22 -5.06 4.78
CA LYS A 73 6.21 -3.61 4.54
C LYS A 73 5.60 -2.81 5.69
N ASP A 74 4.58 -3.36 6.34
CA ASP A 74 3.88 -2.77 7.47
C ASP A 74 4.47 -3.23 8.82
N CYS A 75 5.62 -3.91 8.79
CA CYS A 75 6.26 -4.37 10.01
C CYS A 75 6.81 -3.15 10.79
N PRO A 76 6.44 -2.96 12.07
CA PRO A 76 6.90 -1.84 12.87
C PRO A 76 8.44 -1.84 13.01
N GLN A 77 9.04 -3.03 13.06
CA GLN A 77 10.49 -3.22 13.07
C GLN A 77 11.17 -2.67 11.78
N SER A 78 10.47 -2.71 10.64
CA SER A 78 10.99 -2.23 9.35
C SER A 78 10.89 -0.72 9.19
N GLN A 79 9.92 -0.08 9.86
CA GLN A 79 9.77 1.38 9.81
C GLN A 79 10.94 2.10 10.49
N ASN A 80 11.65 1.43 11.41
CA ASN A 80 12.85 2.00 12.02
C ASN A 80 14.06 2.02 11.07
N SER A 81 14.11 1.14 10.07
CA SER A 81 15.17 1.14 9.05
C SER A 81 14.91 2.10 7.88
N ASP A 82 13.64 2.44 7.60
CA ASP A 82 13.28 3.36 6.50
C ASP A 82 13.35 4.84 6.92
N ARG A 83 13.33 5.12 8.24
CA ARG A 83 13.53 6.46 8.80
C ARG A 83 15.01 6.84 8.96
N MET A 84 15.93 6.07 8.37
CA MET A 84 17.23 6.64 8.03
C MET A 84 17.01 7.60 6.87
N VAL A 85 16.60 8.83 7.21
CA VAL A 85 16.80 10.00 6.36
C VAL A 85 18.30 10.05 6.14
N THR A 86 18.80 9.35 5.12
CA THR A 86 20.06 9.71 4.52
C THR A 86 19.82 11.13 4.06
N VAL A 87 20.27 12.10 4.87
CA VAL A 87 20.38 13.49 4.45
C VAL A 87 21.08 13.41 3.11
N GLY A 88 20.31 13.62 2.04
CA GLY A 88 20.86 13.56 0.69
C GLY A 88 22.09 14.44 0.70
N ARG A 89 23.23 13.90 0.26
CA ARG A 89 24.47 14.68 0.11
C ARG A 89 24.11 15.94 -0.68
N TRP A 90 24.05 17.10 -0.01
CA TRP A 90 23.77 18.35 -0.70
C TRP A 90 24.81 18.55 -1.80
N ALA A 91 24.35 18.54 -3.05
CA ALA A 91 25.19 18.93 -4.16
C ALA A 91 25.42 20.44 -4.06
N LYS A 92 26.65 20.87 -4.36
CA LYS A 92 27.05 22.28 -4.33
C LYS A 92 26.17 23.06 -5.32
N GLY A 93 25.19 23.83 -4.82
CA GLY A 93 24.30 24.66 -5.64
C GLY A 93 22.82 24.69 -5.25
N MET A 94 22.40 24.05 -4.14
CA MET A 94 21.00 24.15 -3.66
C MET A 94 20.89 25.26 -2.60
N SER A 95 20.56 26.49 -3.01
CA SER A 95 20.16 27.57 -2.10
C SER A 95 18.62 27.70 -2.04
N ALA A 96 18.12 28.10 -0.87
CA ALA A 96 16.69 28.15 -0.53
C ALA A 96 16.00 29.48 -0.86
N ASP A 97 16.68 30.42 -1.53
CA ASP A 97 16.11 31.72 -1.88
C ASP A 97 15.81 31.80 -3.38
N TYR A 98 14.53 32.03 -3.64
CA TYR A 98 13.84 32.20 -4.91
C TYR A 98 14.34 33.45 -5.64
N GLU A 99 14.83 33.30 -6.87
CA GLU A 99 14.69 34.29 -7.95
C GLU A 99 14.79 33.58 -9.32
N GLU A 100 13.87 33.94 -10.20
CA GLU A 100 13.51 33.31 -11.47
C GLU A 100 14.55 33.63 -12.57
N ILE A 101 15.13 32.62 -13.21
CA ILE A 101 15.92 32.81 -14.44
C ILE A 101 15.33 31.94 -15.54
N LEU A 102 14.77 32.62 -16.53
CA LEU A 102 14.09 32.10 -17.72
C LEU A 102 15.07 31.39 -18.68
N ASP A 103 14.62 30.21 -19.11
CA ASP A 103 14.72 29.63 -20.45
C ASP A 103 15.97 28.86 -20.97
N VAL A 104 15.63 27.88 -21.84
CA VAL A 104 16.39 27.09 -22.85
C VAL A 104 17.23 25.85 -22.43
N PRO A 105 17.43 24.84 -23.31
CA PRO A 105 16.68 23.58 -23.35
C PRO A 105 17.53 22.32 -23.10
N LYS A 106 16.84 21.19 -22.87
CA LYS A 106 17.40 19.86 -22.52
C LYS A 106 18.21 19.22 -23.67
N PRO A 107 19.48 18.82 -23.47
CA PRO A 107 20.21 18.04 -24.48
C PRO A 107 19.80 16.56 -24.43
N GLN A 108 19.39 16.03 -25.59
CA GLN A 108 19.10 14.61 -25.79
C GLN A 108 20.42 13.83 -25.92
N LYS A 109 20.59 12.75 -25.14
CA LYS A 109 21.78 11.88 -25.22
C LYS A 109 21.64 10.90 -26.42
N PRO A 110 22.70 10.70 -27.22
CA PRO A 110 22.69 9.78 -28.35
C PRO A 110 22.72 8.31 -27.90
N GLN A 111 21.99 7.45 -28.61
CA GLN A 111 21.88 6.02 -28.34
C GLN A 111 22.96 5.25 -29.12
N THR A 112 23.93 4.67 -28.41
CA THR A 112 25.00 3.87 -29.01
C THR A 112 24.45 2.51 -29.45
N LYS A 113 24.44 2.22 -30.76
CA LYS A 113 24.10 0.90 -31.29
C LYS A 113 25.33 -0.02 -31.26
N ILE A 114 25.13 -1.22 -30.73
CA ILE A 114 26.14 -2.29 -30.64
C ILE A 114 26.35 -2.90 -32.05
N PRO A 115 27.59 -3.10 -32.52
CA PRO A 115 27.84 -3.73 -33.81
C PRO A 115 27.60 -5.24 -33.75
N LYS A 116 26.94 -5.78 -34.77
CA LYS A 116 26.80 -7.23 -34.98
C LYS A 116 28.04 -7.75 -35.71
N VAL A 117 28.74 -8.66 -35.07
CA VAL A 117 29.80 -9.49 -35.66
C VAL A 117 29.19 -10.42 -36.71
N VAL A 118 29.81 -10.49 -37.88
CA VAL A 118 29.51 -11.46 -38.95
C VAL A 118 30.67 -12.43 -39.03
N ASN A 119 30.39 -13.72 -39.00
CA ASN A 119 31.36 -14.77 -39.29
C ASN A 119 31.12 -15.31 -40.71
N PHE A 120 32.23 -15.65 -41.37
CA PHE A 120 32.36 -16.05 -42.79
C PHE A 120 31.67 -17.37 -43.12
#